data_AF-A0A950KX71-F1
#
_entry.id   AF-A0A950KX71-F1
#
_cell.length_a   1.000
_cell.length_b   1.000
_cell.length_c   1.000
_cell.angle_alpha   90.00
_cell.angle_beta   90.00
_cell.angle_gamma   90.00
#
_symmetry.space_group_name_H-M   'P 1'
#
loop_
_entity.id
_entity.type
_entity.pdbx_description
1 polymer ?
#
loop_
_entity_poly.entity_id
_entity_poly.type
_entity_poly.pdbx_seq_one_letter_code
_entity_poly.pdbx_strand_id
1 'polypeptide(L)'
;MQALERSESDYFSAPPDSNCKRSDGIGERVNCANSIGRFYRMAASAPKPNPGGSKTMHRKVTGATLVLAMAASAPFAARALAATTQTTPPTGLKVFAGYIDTFHPRKGLKHPVPWRHNPTVMFKGCNYFHPSRCPKRMRYDAGALRLDNNTTAPMLVTHASVRIAACTFRPWPKLHVTVPVGKKLILTETGGKPPCHTANPRNKDNFDTSETNRSSTRCTVSDREIPAFNVTVNGQPLTYRDVHRVLNKQGKDPGYIKCGSHGETHRWVAISP
;
A
#
# COMPACT_ATOMS: atom_id res chain seq x y z
N MET A 1 -35.87 -16.90 -22.85
CA MET A 1 -35.30 -15.97 -21.86
C MET A 1 -33.83 -15.73 -22.19
N GLN A 2 -33.53 -14.69 -22.96
CA GLN A 2 -32.17 -14.28 -23.32
C GLN A 2 -31.79 -13.09 -22.42
N ALA A 3 -30.75 -13.25 -21.61
CA ALA A 3 -30.17 -12.17 -20.83
C ALA A 3 -29.15 -11.42 -21.70
N LEU A 4 -29.38 -10.11 -21.84
CA LEU A 4 -28.49 -9.17 -22.52
C LEU A 4 -27.17 -9.03 -21.74
N GLU A 5 -26.07 -9.50 -22.33
CA GLU A 5 -24.71 -9.13 -21.93
C GLU A 5 -24.48 -7.66 -22.31
N ARG A 6 -24.33 -6.77 -21.33
CA ARG A 6 -23.81 -5.41 -21.54
C ARG A 6 -22.29 -5.42 -21.37
N SER A 7 -21.57 -4.86 -22.34
CA SER A 7 -20.11 -4.77 -22.34
C SER A 7 -19.60 -3.75 -21.30
N GLU A 8 -18.59 -4.15 -20.53
CA GLU A 8 -17.96 -3.39 -19.43
C GLU A 8 -17.09 -2.18 -19.85
N SER A 9 -17.34 -1.54 -21.00
CA SER A 9 -16.55 -0.38 -21.47
C SER A 9 -16.97 0.97 -20.88
N ASP A 10 -18.13 1.07 -20.24
CA ASP A 10 -18.78 2.37 -20.00
C ASP A 10 -18.56 2.96 -18.59
N TYR A 11 -17.75 2.31 -17.74
CA TYR A 11 -17.59 2.73 -16.34
C TYR A 11 -16.52 3.81 -16.07
N PHE A 12 -15.92 4.39 -17.11
CA PHE A 12 -14.95 5.49 -16.98
C PHE A 12 -15.37 6.74 -17.76
N SER A 13 -16.61 7.20 -17.57
CA SER A 13 -16.93 8.61 -17.82
C SER A 13 -16.74 9.38 -16.51
N ALA A 14 -15.76 10.28 -16.49
CA ALA A 14 -15.64 11.28 -15.43
C ALA A 14 -16.95 12.09 -15.34
N PRO A 15 -17.37 12.55 -14.14
CA PRO A 15 -18.51 13.46 -14.05
C PRO A 15 -18.20 14.72 -14.88
N PRO A 16 -19.16 15.25 -15.66
CA PRO A 16 -18.97 16.52 -16.33
C PRO A 16 -18.82 17.62 -15.27
N ASP A 17 -17.68 18.33 -15.31
CA ASP A 17 -17.48 19.56 -14.55
C ASP A 17 -18.56 20.57 -14.98
N SER A 18 -19.58 20.73 -14.12
CA SER A 18 -20.61 21.75 -14.27
C SER A 18 -20.00 23.13 -14.00
N ASN A 19 -19.46 23.79 -15.02
CA ASN A 19 -19.37 25.28 -15.11
C ASN A 19 -18.81 25.77 -16.46
N CYS A 20 -19.31 25.25 -17.58
CA CYS A 20 -19.28 25.96 -18.86
C CYS A 20 -20.67 25.85 -19.49
N LYS A 21 -21.52 26.86 -19.25
CA LYS A 21 -22.76 27.02 -20.03
C LYS A 21 -22.36 27.38 -21.46
N ARG A 22 -22.81 26.57 -22.43
CA ARG A 22 -22.89 26.98 -23.83
C ARG A 22 -23.93 28.10 -23.94
N SER A 23 -23.55 29.24 -24.47
CA SER A 23 -24.47 30.17 -25.11
C SER A 23 -24.57 29.78 -26.58
N ASP A 24 -25.79 29.59 -27.05
CA ASP A 24 -26.11 29.31 -28.43
C ASP A 24 -25.83 30.52 -29.32
N GLY A 25 -25.17 30.28 -30.45
CA GLY A 25 -25.32 31.09 -31.66
C GLY A 25 -24.56 32.42 -31.72
N ILE A 26 -23.93 32.60 -32.88
CA ILE A 26 -23.28 33.82 -33.39
C ILE A 26 -21.88 34.07 -32.79
N GLY A 27 -20.90 34.12 -33.70
CA GLY A 27 -19.50 33.87 -33.39
C GLY A 27 -18.81 34.93 -32.53
N GLU A 28 -18.13 34.46 -31.49
CA GLU A 28 -16.96 35.13 -30.91
C GLU A 28 -16.06 34.08 -30.23
N ARG A 29 -14.75 34.16 -30.46
CA ARG A 29 -13.76 33.25 -29.85
C ARG A 29 -13.59 33.60 -28.38
N VAL A 30 -14.09 32.77 -27.47
CA VAL A 30 -13.79 32.92 -26.03
C VAL A 30 -12.41 32.31 -25.73
N ASN A 31 -11.44 33.19 -25.54
CA ASN A 31 -10.11 32.87 -25.00
C ASN A 31 -10.22 32.52 -23.50
N CYS A 32 -10.03 31.25 -23.14
CA CYS A 32 -9.71 30.87 -21.75
C CYS A 32 -8.22 31.13 -21.48
N ALA A 33 -7.84 32.40 -21.36
CA ALA A 33 -6.49 32.83 -21.01
C ALA A 33 -6.33 33.00 -19.49
N ASN A 34 -5.32 32.32 -18.95
CA ASN A 34 -4.41 32.75 -17.88
C ASN A 34 -4.94 33.74 -16.83
N SER A 35 -5.19 33.26 -15.62
CA SER A 35 -5.02 34.05 -14.40
C SER A 35 -3.74 33.60 -13.70
N ILE A 36 -2.66 34.31 -13.99
CA ILE A 36 -1.39 34.25 -13.28
C ILE A 36 -1.46 35.34 -12.21
N GLY A 37 -1.89 34.98 -11.00
CA GLY A 37 -1.82 35.87 -9.84
C GLY A 37 -0.47 35.75 -9.14
N ARG A 38 0.45 36.66 -9.46
CA ARG A 38 1.60 37.04 -8.60
C ARG A 38 1.11 37.84 -7.37
N PHE A 39 2.04 38.05 -6.42
CA PHE A 39 1.97 38.84 -5.16
C PHE A 39 1.57 37.98 -3.93
N TYR A 40 2.34 37.86 -2.84
CA TYR A 40 3.46 38.61 -2.26
C TYR A 40 4.50 37.67 -1.60
N ARG A 41 5.77 38.08 -1.64
CA ARG A 41 6.84 37.66 -0.72
C ARG A 41 6.45 38.03 0.71
N MET A 42 6.59 37.10 1.66
CA MET A 42 7.12 37.41 2.99
C MET A 42 8.05 36.26 3.40
N ALA A 43 9.35 36.55 3.36
CA ALA A 43 10.38 35.71 3.94
C ALA A 43 10.43 36.02 5.44
N ALA A 44 10.08 35.06 6.29
CA ALA A 44 10.46 35.09 7.69
C ALA A 44 11.86 34.48 7.81
N SER A 45 12.83 35.34 8.07
CA SER A 45 14.22 35.03 8.38
C SER A 45 14.34 34.24 9.68
N ALA A 46 14.77 32.98 9.59
CA ALA A 46 15.20 32.22 10.77
C ALA A 46 16.58 32.71 11.25
N PRO A 47 16.82 32.81 12.57
CA PRO A 47 18.10 33.24 13.12
C PRO A 47 19.22 32.23 12.84
N LYS A 48 20.39 32.75 12.48
CA LYS A 48 21.63 32.00 12.24
C LYS A 48 22.10 31.28 13.53
N PRO A 49 22.58 30.03 13.45
CA PRO A 49 23.26 29.40 14.58
C PRO A 49 24.60 30.08 14.85
N ASN A 50 24.85 30.37 16.13
CA ASN A 50 26.09 30.94 16.65
C ASN A 50 27.29 30.00 16.42
N PRO A 51 28.46 30.50 15.96
CA PRO A 51 29.71 29.76 15.97
C PRO A 51 30.48 30.10 17.26
N GLY A 52 30.36 29.24 18.26
CA GLY A 52 31.31 29.14 19.38
C GLY A 52 31.58 27.65 19.57
N GLY A 53 32.77 27.10 19.36
CA GLY A 53 34.06 27.63 19.76
C GLY A 53 34.31 27.25 21.22
N SER A 54 34.71 26.00 21.49
CA SER A 54 35.56 25.70 22.67
C SER A 54 36.07 24.25 22.66
N LYS A 55 37.38 24.15 22.39
CA LYS A 55 38.39 23.37 23.13
C LYS A 55 38.26 21.85 23.17
N THR A 56 39.08 21.25 22.31
CA THR A 56 39.94 20.09 22.57
C THR A 56 40.38 20.03 24.04
N MET A 57 40.03 18.97 24.76
CA MET A 57 40.79 18.50 25.92
C MET A 57 41.34 17.10 25.61
N HIS A 58 42.64 17.05 25.33
CA HIS A 58 43.43 15.85 25.55
C HIS A 58 43.55 15.66 27.07
N ARG A 59 42.86 14.66 27.63
CA ARG A 59 43.21 14.12 28.94
C ARG A 59 43.70 12.70 28.77
N LYS A 60 45.02 12.54 28.72
CA LYS A 60 45.67 11.27 29.02
C LYS A 60 45.35 10.96 30.49
N VAL A 61 44.60 9.89 30.73
CA VAL A 61 44.52 9.26 32.05
C VAL A 61 45.14 7.88 31.90
N THR A 62 46.42 7.83 32.24
CA THR A 62 47.12 6.60 32.60
C THR A 62 46.57 6.18 33.96
N GLY A 63 45.95 5.01 34.04
CA GLY A 63 45.37 4.51 35.27
C GLY A 63 45.05 3.04 35.12
N ALA A 64 46.06 2.20 35.37
CA ALA A 64 45.86 0.78 35.60
C ALA A 64 44.98 0.62 36.85
N THR A 65 43.81 -0.01 36.71
CA THR A 65 43.07 -0.52 37.86
C THR A 65 42.56 -1.90 37.48
N LEU A 66 43.26 -2.88 38.03
CA LEU A 66 42.89 -4.28 38.15
C LEU A 66 41.62 -4.36 39.01
N VAL A 67 40.50 -4.81 38.45
CA VAL A 67 39.32 -5.21 39.21
C VAL A 67 38.87 -6.58 38.74
N LEU A 68 38.79 -7.49 39.72
CA LEU A 68 38.39 -8.90 39.64
C LEU A 68 37.24 -9.14 38.67
N ALA A 69 37.45 -10.09 37.76
CA ALA A 69 36.39 -10.78 37.05
C ALA A 69 35.60 -11.66 38.05
N MET A 70 34.54 -11.13 38.66
CA MET A 70 33.50 -11.98 39.21
C MET A 70 32.68 -12.52 38.03
N ALA A 71 32.90 -13.79 37.72
CA ALA A 71 32.06 -14.57 36.82
C ALA A 71 30.66 -14.68 37.43
N ALA A 72 29.81 -13.68 37.20
CA ALA A 72 28.39 -13.78 37.43
C ALA A 72 27.83 -14.76 36.39
N SER A 73 27.60 -16.00 36.84
CA SER A 73 26.81 -17.00 36.15
C SER A 73 25.39 -16.47 35.96
N ALA A 74 25.17 -15.76 34.85
CA ALA A 74 23.83 -15.39 34.44
C ALA A 74 23.03 -16.68 34.20
N PRO A 75 21.87 -16.89 34.84
CA PRO A 75 21.02 -18.01 34.49
C PRO A 75 20.62 -17.84 33.03
N PHE A 76 20.99 -18.80 32.19
CA PHE A 76 20.41 -18.97 30.87
C PHE A 76 18.92 -19.24 31.07
N ALA A 77 18.12 -18.17 31.14
CA ALA A 77 16.67 -18.27 31.05
C ALA A 77 16.37 -18.84 29.66
N ALA A 78 16.11 -20.15 29.61
CA ALA A 78 15.61 -20.83 28.43
C ALA A 78 14.35 -20.09 27.97
N ARG A 79 14.51 -19.25 26.95
CA ARG A 79 13.41 -18.49 26.36
C ARG A 79 12.55 -19.51 25.65
N ALA A 80 11.49 -19.96 26.33
CA ALA A 80 10.50 -20.84 25.73
C ALA A 80 10.02 -20.17 24.44
N LEU A 81 10.41 -20.73 23.30
CA LEU A 81 9.87 -20.37 22.01
C LEU A 81 8.40 -20.76 22.08
N ALA A 82 7.53 -19.79 22.33
CA ALA A 82 6.10 -20.00 22.23
C ALA A 82 5.83 -20.53 20.82
N ALA A 83 5.48 -21.82 20.74
CA ALA A 83 5.05 -22.43 19.49
C ALA A 83 3.86 -21.60 19.01
N THR A 84 4.04 -20.91 17.89
CA THR A 84 2.95 -20.21 17.23
C THR A 84 2.02 -21.28 16.70
N THR A 85 0.96 -21.59 17.44
CA THR A 85 -0.10 -22.45 16.95
C THR A 85 -0.67 -21.79 15.71
N GLN A 86 -0.47 -22.42 14.55
CA GLN A 86 -1.02 -21.92 13.30
C GLN A 86 -2.53 -22.08 13.38
N THR A 87 -3.23 -20.97 13.63
CA THR A 87 -4.69 -21.00 13.71
C THR A 87 -5.25 -21.36 12.35
N THR A 88 -6.12 -22.37 12.32
CA THR A 88 -6.83 -22.76 11.10
C THR A 88 -7.82 -21.66 10.74
N PRO A 89 -7.85 -21.17 9.48
CA PRO A 89 -8.84 -20.20 9.05
C PRO A 89 -10.29 -20.71 9.23
N PRO A 90 -11.26 -19.81 9.47
CA PRO A 90 -12.67 -20.19 9.44
C PRO A 90 -13.06 -20.85 8.11
N THR A 91 -13.75 -21.99 8.18
CA THR A 91 -14.26 -22.70 6.99
C THR A 91 -15.12 -21.76 6.14
N GLY A 92 -14.76 -21.58 4.86
CA GLY A 92 -15.45 -20.70 3.92
C GLY A 92 -14.81 -19.32 3.72
N LEU A 93 -13.85 -18.93 4.57
CA LEU A 93 -13.00 -17.76 4.30
C LEU A 93 -12.06 -18.07 3.12
N LYS A 94 -12.12 -17.24 2.07
CA LYS A 94 -11.18 -17.30 0.95
C LYS A 94 -10.42 -15.99 0.85
N VAL A 95 -9.12 -16.05 0.59
CA VAL A 95 -8.25 -14.89 0.48
C VAL A 95 -7.57 -14.88 -0.88
N PHE A 96 -7.48 -13.70 -1.48
CA PHE A 96 -6.88 -13.50 -2.79
C PHE A 96 -5.92 -12.32 -2.78
N ALA A 97 -4.83 -12.46 -3.52
CA ALA A 97 -3.93 -11.37 -3.88
C ALA A 97 -4.25 -10.86 -5.29
N GLY A 98 -4.07 -9.58 -5.51
CA GLY A 98 -4.21 -8.90 -6.79
C GLY A 98 -3.27 -7.70 -6.85
N TYR A 99 -3.19 -7.08 -8.01
CA TYR A 99 -2.47 -5.82 -8.19
C TYR A 99 -3.28 -4.92 -9.10
N ILE A 100 -3.38 -3.64 -8.76
CA ILE A 100 -4.06 -2.66 -9.59
C ILE A 100 -3.08 -1.55 -9.96
N ASP A 101 -2.95 -1.35 -11.26
CA ASP A 101 -2.17 -0.26 -11.82
C ASP A 101 -3.04 0.46 -12.86
N THR A 102 -3.48 1.64 -12.46
CA THR A 102 -4.20 2.63 -13.28
C THR A 102 -3.29 3.82 -13.60
N PHE A 103 -2.05 3.81 -13.11
CA PHE A 103 -1.05 4.82 -13.41
C PHE A 103 -0.42 4.54 -14.78
N HIS A 104 -0.18 3.28 -15.11
CA HIS A 104 0.39 2.82 -16.37
C HIS A 104 -0.64 1.98 -17.15
N PRO A 105 -1.70 2.61 -17.70
CA PRO A 105 -2.75 1.87 -18.41
C PRO A 105 -2.17 1.15 -19.62
N ARG A 106 -2.43 -0.17 -19.72
CA ARG A 106 -2.05 -1.00 -20.87
C ARG A 106 -3.29 -1.63 -21.49
N LYS A 107 -3.38 -1.56 -22.82
CA LYS A 107 -4.47 -2.20 -23.59
C LYS A 107 -4.51 -3.70 -23.28
N GLY A 108 -5.67 -4.20 -22.86
CA GLY A 108 -5.93 -5.62 -22.61
C GLY A 108 -5.64 -6.13 -21.19
N LEU A 109 -4.96 -5.36 -20.32
CA LEU A 109 -4.87 -5.71 -18.90
C LEU A 109 -6.20 -5.44 -18.22
N LYS A 110 -6.80 -6.47 -17.63
CA LYS A 110 -8.07 -6.36 -16.91
C LYS A 110 -7.80 -6.19 -15.42
N HIS A 111 -8.34 -5.11 -14.84
CA HIS A 111 -8.31 -4.89 -13.40
C HIS A 111 -8.89 -6.08 -12.63
N PRO A 112 -8.51 -6.28 -11.36
CA PRO A 112 -9.14 -7.28 -10.52
C PRO A 112 -10.66 -7.02 -10.42
N VAL A 113 -11.50 -8.00 -10.76
CA VAL A 113 -12.96 -7.91 -10.65
C VAL A 113 -13.45 -8.97 -9.64
N PRO A 114 -14.31 -8.61 -8.67
CA PRO A 114 -14.87 -7.29 -8.43
C PRO A 114 -13.84 -6.32 -7.84
N TRP A 115 -14.15 -5.02 -7.92
CA TRP A 115 -13.34 -3.91 -7.39
C TRP A 115 -14.20 -2.93 -6.60
N ARG A 116 -13.73 -1.68 -6.46
CA ARG A 116 -14.48 -0.53 -5.95
C ARG A 116 -15.79 -0.34 -6.73
N HIS A 117 -16.87 -0.03 -6.02
CA HIS A 117 -18.24 0.15 -6.52
C HIS A 117 -19.07 -1.11 -6.81
N ASN A 118 -18.51 -2.31 -6.74
CA ASN A 118 -19.34 -3.51 -6.76
C ASN A 118 -20.19 -3.58 -5.46
N PRO A 119 -21.52 -3.82 -5.52
CA PRO A 119 -22.41 -3.80 -4.35
C PRO A 119 -22.17 -4.94 -3.35
N THR A 120 -21.37 -5.94 -3.72
CA THR A 120 -20.94 -7.01 -2.82
C THR A 120 -19.60 -6.74 -2.13
N VAL A 121 -18.95 -5.62 -2.47
CA VAL A 121 -17.61 -5.26 -1.99
C VAL A 121 -17.69 -4.14 -0.94
N MET A 122 -17.09 -4.41 0.20
CA MET A 122 -16.65 -3.40 1.16
C MET A 122 -15.21 -3.00 0.80
N PHE A 123 -15.03 -1.78 0.32
CA PHE A 123 -13.75 -1.31 -0.21
C PHE A 123 -12.99 -0.43 0.80
N LYS A 124 -11.79 -0.86 1.21
CA LYS A 124 -10.89 -0.15 2.14
C LYS A 124 -9.58 0.19 1.42
N GLY A 125 -9.64 1.17 0.55
CA GLY A 125 -8.48 1.75 -0.12
C GLY A 125 -8.44 3.26 0.09
N CYS A 126 -8.09 3.99 -0.97
CA CYS A 126 -8.07 5.44 -0.95
C CYS A 126 -9.31 6.07 -0.29
N ASN A 127 -9.05 7.10 0.52
CA ASN A 127 -10.01 7.80 1.37
C ASN A 127 -10.57 7.03 2.57
N TYR A 128 -10.14 5.79 2.82
CA TYR A 128 -10.66 5.04 3.98
C TYR A 128 -10.26 5.68 5.31
N PHE A 129 -8.98 6.04 5.49
CA PHE A 129 -8.49 6.66 6.74
C PHE A 129 -8.10 8.13 6.58
N HIS A 130 -7.82 8.58 5.36
CA HIS A 130 -7.38 9.95 5.14
C HIS A 130 -7.84 10.43 3.75
N PRO A 131 -8.97 11.14 3.67
CA PRO A 131 -9.55 11.59 2.40
C PRO A 131 -8.61 12.46 1.54
N SER A 132 -7.60 13.08 2.14
CA SER A 132 -6.63 13.93 1.44
C SER A 132 -5.29 13.26 1.11
N ARG A 133 -5.09 11.98 1.48
CA ARG A 133 -3.82 11.29 1.19
C ARG A 133 -3.77 10.62 -0.18
N CYS A 134 -4.92 10.38 -0.79
CA CYS A 134 -4.97 9.88 -2.15
C CYS A 134 -5.19 11.00 -3.17
N PRO A 135 -4.65 10.87 -4.40
CA PRO A 135 -4.90 11.81 -5.47
C PRO A 135 -6.40 11.93 -5.76
N LYS A 136 -6.87 13.15 -6.10
CA LYS A 136 -8.28 13.39 -6.48
C LYS A 136 -8.77 12.50 -7.62
N ARG A 137 -7.85 12.06 -8.49
CA ARG A 137 -8.15 11.19 -9.64
C ARG A 137 -8.14 9.68 -9.31
N MET A 138 -7.94 9.32 -8.03
CA MET A 138 -7.92 7.94 -7.53
C MET A 138 -7.17 6.97 -8.45
N ARG A 139 -5.93 7.31 -8.76
CA ARG A 139 -5.02 6.41 -9.47
C ARG A 139 -4.39 5.51 -8.42
N TYR A 140 -4.43 4.21 -8.65
CA TYR A 140 -3.69 3.20 -7.92
C TYR A 140 -2.49 2.74 -8.73
N ASP A 141 -1.40 2.54 -8.02
CA ASP A 141 -0.29 1.67 -8.39
C ASP A 141 0.06 0.83 -7.15
N ALA A 142 -0.71 -0.25 -6.94
CA ALA A 142 -0.78 -0.86 -5.63
C ALA A 142 -1.14 -2.34 -5.64
N GLY A 143 -0.59 -3.04 -4.65
CA GLY A 143 -1.09 -4.34 -4.24
C GLY A 143 -2.56 -4.27 -3.81
N ALA A 144 -3.23 -5.41 -3.86
CA ALA A 144 -4.60 -5.53 -3.38
C ALA A 144 -4.83 -6.91 -2.76
N LEU A 145 -5.64 -6.93 -1.70
CA LEU A 145 -6.08 -8.15 -1.05
C LEU A 145 -7.60 -8.19 -1.05
N ARG A 146 -8.16 -9.37 -1.27
CA ARG A 146 -9.61 -9.62 -1.20
C ARG A 146 -9.89 -10.76 -0.25
N LEU A 147 -10.79 -10.54 0.70
CA LEU A 147 -11.31 -11.57 1.59
C LEU A 147 -12.78 -11.79 1.26
N ASP A 148 -13.14 -13.02 0.92
CA ASP A 148 -14.51 -13.42 0.64
C ASP A 148 -15.09 -14.15 1.87
N ASN A 149 -16.15 -13.60 2.46
CA ASN A 149 -16.86 -14.26 3.56
C ASN A 149 -17.89 -15.25 2.99
N ASN A 150 -17.48 -16.50 2.73
CA ASN A 150 -18.42 -17.59 2.42
C ASN A 150 -18.64 -18.50 3.63
N THR A 151 -18.40 -18.00 4.85
CA THR A 151 -18.72 -18.71 6.09
C THR A 151 -20.22 -18.60 6.36
N THR A 152 -20.70 -19.23 7.45
CA THR A 152 -22.09 -19.15 7.88
C THR A 152 -22.40 -17.93 8.77
N ALA A 153 -21.41 -17.10 9.12
CA ALA A 153 -21.57 -15.96 10.03
C ALA A 153 -20.81 -14.71 9.54
N PRO A 154 -21.17 -13.50 10.00
CA PRO A 154 -20.35 -12.32 9.75
C PRO A 154 -18.92 -12.50 10.29
N MET A 155 -17.94 -11.97 9.57
CA MET A 155 -16.53 -12.01 9.99
C MET A 155 -16.04 -10.60 10.36
N LEU A 156 -15.47 -10.45 11.55
CA LEU A 156 -14.88 -9.20 12.01
C LEU A 156 -13.37 -9.18 11.69
N VAL A 157 -12.93 -8.25 10.87
CA VAL A 157 -11.52 -8.04 10.52
C VAL A 157 -10.96 -6.84 11.28
N THR A 158 -9.98 -7.06 12.15
CA THR A 158 -9.44 -6.01 13.05
C THR A 158 -7.98 -5.63 12.78
N HIS A 159 -7.27 -6.43 12.00
CA HIS A 159 -5.89 -6.17 11.64
C HIS A 159 -5.58 -6.71 10.26
N ALA A 160 -4.73 -6.00 9.52
CA ALA A 160 -4.20 -6.45 8.24
C ALA A 160 -2.81 -5.83 8.00
N SER A 161 -1.87 -6.65 7.56
CA SER A 161 -0.54 -6.20 7.13
C SER A 161 0.04 -7.15 6.09
N VAL A 162 0.93 -6.65 5.24
CA VAL A 162 1.70 -7.49 4.31
C VAL A 162 3.17 -7.34 4.63
N ARG A 163 3.89 -8.46 4.71
CA ARG A 163 5.34 -8.49 4.86
C ARG A 163 5.99 -9.06 3.61
N ILE A 164 6.98 -8.36 3.08
CA ILE A 164 7.76 -8.75 1.90
C ILE A 164 9.23 -8.44 2.22
N ALA A 165 10.09 -9.45 2.30
CA ALA A 165 11.42 -9.28 2.89
C ALA A 165 11.37 -8.53 4.25
N ALA A 166 12.11 -7.42 4.34
CA ALA A 166 12.16 -6.51 5.49
C ALA A 166 11.00 -5.48 5.53
N CYS A 167 10.22 -5.36 4.45
CA CYS A 167 9.11 -4.43 4.35
C CYS A 167 7.88 -4.94 5.08
N THR A 168 7.27 -4.09 5.91
CA THR A 168 5.96 -4.38 6.50
C THR A 168 4.99 -3.24 6.18
N PHE A 169 4.03 -3.53 5.32
CA PHE A 169 2.99 -2.63 4.90
C PHE A 169 1.79 -2.70 5.84
N ARG A 170 1.39 -1.54 6.38
CA ARG A 170 0.25 -1.37 7.30
C ARG A 170 -0.62 -0.16 6.93
N PRO A 171 -1.17 -0.13 5.70
CA PRO A 171 -1.94 1.03 5.23
C PRO A 171 -3.32 1.17 5.91
N TRP A 172 -3.77 0.16 6.68
CA TRP A 172 -5.09 0.16 7.33
C TRP A 172 -5.02 0.31 8.86
N PRO A 173 -4.52 1.44 9.41
CA PRO A 173 -4.46 1.64 10.86
C PRO A 173 -5.87 1.69 11.45
N LYS A 174 -6.15 1.00 12.56
CA LYS A 174 -7.49 0.92 13.18
C LYS A 174 -8.53 0.20 12.29
N LEU A 175 -8.11 -0.76 11.47
CA LEU A 175 -9.04 -1.63 10.76
C LEU A 175 -10.02 -2.27 11.75
N HIS A 176 -11.32 -2.13 11.49
CA HIS A 176 -12.38 -2.75 12.28
C HIS A 176 -13.60 -2.87 11.37
N VAL A 177 -13.72 -4.00 10.67
CA VAL A 177 -14.74 -4.17 9.62
C VAL A 177 -15.45 -5.49 9.81
N THR A 178 -16.76 -5.43 10.07
CA THR A 178 -17.63 -6.60 10.00
C THR A 178 -18.03 -6.82 8.55
N VAL A 179 -17.63 -7.94 7.97
CA VAL A 179 -17.96 -8.36 6.61
C VAL A 179 -19.12 -9.35 6.68
N PRO A 180 -20.33 -9.00 6.20
CA PRO A 180 -21.47 -9.92 6.20
C PRO A 180 -21.23 -11.18 5.36
N VAL A 181 -22.01 -12.21 5.61
CA VAL A 181 -22.02 -13.43 4.78
C VAL A 181 -22.29 -13.07 3.31
N GLY A 182 -21.55 -13.69 2.40
CA GLY A 182 -21.63 -13.45 0.95
C GLY A 182 -20.98 -12.16 0.46
N LYS A 183 -20.52 -11.28 1.37
CA LYS A 183 -19.82 -10.03 1.02
C LYS A 183 -18.30 -10.24 0.96
N LYS A 184 -17.63 -9.27 0.36
CA LYS A 184 -16.18 -9.27 0.12
C LYS A 184 -15.57 -8.02 0.75
N LEU A 185 -14.38 -8.14 1.31
CA LEU A 185 -13.57 -7.02 1.77
C LEU A 185 -12.37 -6.87 0.84
N ILE A 186 -12.24 -5.72 0.20
CA ILE A 186 -11.03 -5.38 -0.57
C ILE A 186 -10.20 -4.39 0.25
N LEU A 187 -8.93 -4.73 0.44
CA LEU A 187 -7.92 -3.94 1.10
C LEU A 187 -6.87 -3.53 0.06
N THR A 188 -6.64 -2.24 -0.12
CA THR A 188 -5.57 -1.71 -1.00
C THR A 188 -5.01 -0.40 -0.42
N GLU A 189 -4.12 0.26 -1.15
CA GLU A 189 -3.52 1.54 -0.79
C GLU A 189 -4.54 2.53 -0.22
N THR A 190 -4.14 3.20 0.86
CA THR A 190 -4.93 4.25 1.54
C THR A 190 -4.29 5.64 1.45
N GLY A 191 -3.10 5.71 0.84
CA GLY A 191 -2.29 6.92 0.72
C GLY A 191 -1.38 7.16 1.93
N GLY A 192 -0.19 7.70 1.70
CA GLY A 192 0.78 8.03 2.73
C GLY A 192 2.19 7.58 2.37
N LYS A 193 3.14 7.73 3.28
CA LYS A 193 4.51 7.28 3.02
C LYS A 193 4.58 5.74 3.03
N PRO A 194 5.09 5.09 1.97
CA PRO A 194 5.33 3.66 2.01
C PRO A 194 6.40 3.28 3.05
N PRO A 195 6.36 2.05 3.58
CA PRO A 195 7.26 1.60 4.63
C PRO A 195 8.69 1.34 4.13
N CYS A 196 8.87 1.30 2.81
CA CYS A 196 10.09 0.86 2.15
C CYS A 196 10.66 1.87 1.17
N HIS A 197 11.78 1.49 0.58
CA HIS A 197 12.46 2.30 -0.42
C HIS A 197 11.48 2.70 -1.51
N THR A 198 11.34 4.01 -1.68
CA THR A 198 10.71 4.59 -2.85
C THR A 198 11.79 5.18 -3.73
N ALA A 199 11.61 5.08 -5.04
CA ALA A 199 12.41 5.87 -5.97
C ALA A 199 12.16 7.39 -5.74
N ASN A 200 10.98 7.75 -5.23
CA ASN A 200 10.56 9.13 -4.99
C ASN A 200 10.16 9.35 -3.51
N PRO A 201 10.88 10.21 -2.74
CA PRO A 201 10.53 10.47 -1.33
C PRO A 201 9.19 11.21 -1.15
N ARG A 202 8.59 11.72 -2.23
CA ARG A 202 7.24 12.30 -2.24
C ARG A 202 6.15 11.28 -2.61
N ASN A 203 6.52 10.02 -2.89
CA ASN A 203 5.56 8.98 -3.22
C ASN A 203 4.56 8.82 -2.05
N LYS A 204 3.27 8.79 -2.40
CA LYS A 204 2.16 8.61 -1.46
C LYS A 204 1.55 7.21 -1.58
N ASP A 205 2.17 6.34 -2.35
CA ASP A 205 1.62 5.03 -2.68
C ASP A 205 2.04 4.05 -1.59
N ASN A 206 1.37 4.15 -0.44
CA ASN A 206 1.76 3.46 0.79
C ASN A 206 1.60 1.92 0.74
N PHE A 207 1.17 1.42 -0.41
CA PHE A 207 0.95 0.01 -0.69
C PHE A 207 1.31 -0.37 -2.14
N ASP A 208 2.19 0.41 -2.77
CA ASP A 208 2.99 -0.08 -3.89
C ASP A 208 3.90 -1.19 -3.36
N THR A 209 3.50 -2.43 -3.62
CA THR A 209 4.18 -3.62 -3.11
C THR A 209 5.20 -4.18 -4.11
N SER A 210 5.29 -3.64 -5.32
CA SER A 210 6.34 -3.99 -6.28
C SER A 210 7.65 -3.23 -5.96
N GLU A 211 7.57 -2.02 -5.39
CA GLU A 211 8.69 -1.21 -4.88
C GLU A 211 9.21 -1.62 -3.48
N THR A 212 9.51 -2.91 -3.25
CA THR A 212 9.95 -3.39 -1.91
C THR A 212 11.46 -3.29 -1.66
N ASN A 213 12.28 -3.16 -2.71
CA ASN A 213 13.73 -3.10 -2.57
C ASN A 213 14.36 -2.29 -3.72
N ARG A 214 15.63 -1.88 -3.57
CA ARG A 214 16.32 -1.12 -4.63
C ARG A 214 16.52 -1.90 -5.93
N SER A 215 16.39 -3.22 -5.92
CA SER A 215 16.48 -4.05 -7.13
C SER A 215 15.18 -4.16 -7.91
N SER A 216 14.02 -3.80 -7.35
CA SER A 216 12.75 -3.86 -8.08
C SER A 216 12.78 -3.00 -9.34
N THR A 217 13.39 -1.82 -9.23
CA THR A 217 13.63 -0.85 -10.31
C THR A 217 14.76 -1.25 -11.27
N ARG A 218 15.48 -2.36 -11.00
CA ARG A 218 16.52 -2.92 -11.90
C ARG A 218 15.95 -3.91 -12.90
N CYS A 219 14.72 -4.41 -12.71
CA CYS A 219 13.95 -5.21 -13.67
C CYS A 219 14.52 -6.59 -14.06
N THR A 220 15.76 -6.88 -13.68
CA THR A 220 16.52 -8.06 -14.10
C THR A 220 16.56 -9.16 -13.04
N VAL A 221 16.37 -8.82 -11.77
CA VAL A 221 16.49 -9.76 -10.65
C VAL A 221 15.16 -9.92 -9.95
N SER A 222 14.73 -11.17 -9.79
CA SER A 222 13.63 -11.52 -8.88
C SER A 222 14.18 -11.60 -7.46
N ASP A 223 13.54 -10.96 -6.50
CA ASP A 223 13.89 -11.00 -5.08
C ASP A 223 13.71 -12.40 -4.44
N ARG A 224 12.93 -13.28 -5.09
CA ARG A 224 12.52 -14.62 -4.60
C ARG A 224 11.71 -14.56 -3.30
N GLU A 225 11.24 -13.40 -2.92
CA GLU A 225 10.47 -13.19 -1.71
C GLU A 225 9.04 -13.67 -1.92
N ILE A 226 8.50 -14.36 -0.90
CA ILE A 226 7.09 -14.77 -0.86
C ILE A 226 6.37 -13.81 0.08
N PRO A 227 5.49 -12.93 -0.43
CA PRO A 227 4.71 -12.04 0.41
C PRO A 227 3.87 -12.82 1.43
N ALA A 228 3.88 -12.36 2.68
CA ALA A 228 3.07 -12.89 3.76
C ALA A 228 2.00 -11.87 4.17
N PHE A 229 0.73 -12.22 3.97
CA PHE A 229 -0.40 -11.42 4.42
C PHE A 229 -0.85 -11.88 5.81
N ASN A 230 -0.66 -11.02 6.82
CA ASN A 230 -1.11 -11.28 8.18
C ASN A 230 -2.42 -10.53 8.43
N VAL A 231 -3.45 -11.22 8.89
CA VAL A 231 -4.79 -10.69 9.13
C VAL A 231 -5.35 -11.22 10.44
N THR A 232 -6.13 -10.42 11.16
CA THR A 232 -6.90 -10.89 12.31
C THR A 232 -8.37 -10.94 11.96
N VAL A 233 -8.97 -12.14 12.01
CA VAL A 233 -10.38 -12.41 11.72
C VAL A 233 -11.03 -13.04 12.95
N ASN A 234 -12.11 -12.45 13.47
CA ASN A 234 -12.80 -12.91 14.68
C ASN A 234 -11.85 -13.10 15.87
N GLY A 235 -10.89 -12.18 16.03
CA GLY A 235 -9.87 -12.24 17.08
C GLY A 235 -8.73 -13.24 16.82
N GLN A 236 -8.81 -14.05 15.76
CA GLN A 236 -7.78 -15.03 15.41
C GLN A 236 -6.76 -14.47 14.41
N PRO A 237 -5.46 -14.44 14.75
CA PRO A 237 -4.42 -14.09 13.79
C PRO A 237 -4.22 -15.23 12.78
N LEU A 238 -4.22 -14.87 11.50
CA LEU A 238 -3.99 -15.76 10.37
C LEU A 238 -2.88 -15.18 9.49
N THR A 239 -2.09 -16.06 8.89
CA THR A 239 -1.06 -15.69 7.90
C THR A 239 -1.37 -16.42 6.62
N TYR A 240 -1.33 -15.74 5.48
CA TYR A 240 -1.46 -16.30 4.14
C TYR A 240 -0.21 -16.02 3.32
N ARG A 241 0.21 -16.95 2.48
CA ARG A 241 1.38 -16.84 1.60
C ARG A 241 0.98 -16.66 0.15
N ASP A 242 1.43 -15.58 -0.46
CA ASP A 242 1.28 -15.33 -1.89
C ASP A 242 2.43 -16.01 -2.65
N VAL A 243 2.36 -17.35 -2.74
CA VAL A 243 3.37 -18.17 -3.44
C VAL A 243 3.47 -17.86 -4.93
N HIS A 244 2.43 -17.25 -5.50
CA HIS A 244 2.40 -16.78 -6.88
C HIS A 244 3.08 -15.43 -7.06
N ARG A 245 3.47 -14.76 -5.96
CA ARG A 245 4.21 -13.49 -5.97
C ARG A 245 3.50 -12.41 -6.77
N VAL A 246 2.18 -12.35 -6.61
CA VAL A 246 1.31 -11.36 -7.23
C VAL A 246 1.54 -9.97 -6.62
N LEU A 247 1.65 -9.88 -5.29
CA LEU A 247 1.80 -8.61 -4.58
C LEU A 247 3.15 -7.95 -4.87
N ASN A 248 4.26 -8.69 -4.83
CA ASN A 248 5.57 -8.12 -5.13
C ASN A 248 5.95 -8.17 -6.60
N LYS A 249 5.04 -8.60 -7.48
CA LYS A 249 5.27 -8.66 -8.93
C LYS A 249 6.56 -9.42 -9.27
N GLN A 250 6.82 -10.48 -8.52
CA GLN A 250 8.04 -11.30 -8.60
C GLN A 250 9.34 -10.55 -8.30
N GLY A 251 9.27 -9.47 -7.50
CA GLY A 251 10.37 -8.63 -7.08
C GLY A 251 10.78 -7.59 -8.12
N LYS A 252 9.86 -7.23 -9.03
CA LYS A 252 10.09 -6.25 -10.09
C LYS A 252 8.99 -5.22 -10.06
N ASP A 253 9.32 -3.99 -10.44
CA ASP A 253 8.34 -2.94 -10.70
C ASP A 253 8.33 -2.64 -12.21
N PRO A 254 7.47 -3.30 -13.01
CA PRO A 254 7.29 -2.96 -14.42
C PRO A 254 6.86 -1.51 -14.71
N GLY A 255 6.25 -0.80 -13.76
CA GLY A 255 5.84 0.60 -13.91
C GLY A 255 7.05 1.54 -14.01
N TYR A 256 8.16 1.15 -13.39
CA TYR A 256 9.40 1.90 -13.47
C TYR A 256 9.93 2.06 -14.91
N ILE A 257 10.47 3.24 -15.23
CA ILE A 257 10.92 3.58 -16.58
C ILE A 257 11.98 2.63 -17.14
N LYS A 258 12.90 2.14 -16.30
CA LYS A 258 13.91 1.16 -16.74
C LYS A 258 13.33 -0.22 -17.00
N CYS A 259 12.10 -0.47 -16.55
CA CYS A 259 11.38 -1.73 -16.70
C CYS A 259 10.36 -1.70 -17.85
N GLY A 260 10.35 -0.61 -18.63
CA GLY A 260 9.50 -0.45 -19.81
C GLY A 260 8.19 0.30 -19.56
N SER A 261 7.97 0.80 -18.33
CA SER A 261 6.75 1.53 -17.95
C SER A 261 5.46 0.80 -18.33
N HIS A 262 5.40 -0.47 -17.96
CA HIS A 262 4.29 -1.36 -18.22
C HIS A 262 3.36 -1.46 -17.01
N GLY A 263 2.06 -1.52 -17.28
CA GLY A 263 1.04 -1.76 -16.27
C GLY A 263 1.30 -3.01 -15.43
N GLU A 264 1.24 -2.84 -14.11
CA GLU A 264 1.43 -3.92 -13.14
C GLU A 264 0.15 -4.68 -12.79
N THR A 265 -0.99 -4.29 -13.38
CA THR A 265 -2.29 -4.89 -13.08
C THR A 265 -2.28 -6.43 -13.16
N HIS A 266 -2.82 -7.08 -12.12
CA HIS A 266 -2.92 -8.53 -12.02
C HIS A 266 -4.27 -8.93 -11.41
N ARG A 267 -4.98 -9.87 -12.06
CA ARG A 267 -6.27 -10.40 -11.56
C ARG A 267 -6.10 -11.11 -10.22
N TRP A 268 -7.22 -11.33 -9.53
CA TRP A 268 -7.27 -12.07 -8.28
C TRP A 268 -6.71 -13.50 -8.42
N VAL A 269 -5.77 -13.84 -7.55
CA VAL A 269 -5.20 -15.18 -7.39
C VAL A 269 -5.41 -15.60 -5.94
N ALA A 270 -5.91 -16.81 -5.73
CA ALA A 270 -6.12 -17.34 -4.39
C ALA A 270 -4.77 -17.52 -3.68
N ILE A 271 -4.75 -17.22 -2.38
CA ILE A 271 -3.59 -17.47 -1.50
C ILE A 271 -4.05 -18.32 -0.31
N SER A 272 -3.13 -19.11 0.23
CA SER A 272 -3.41 -20.08 1.29
C SER A 272 -2.58 -19.78 2.54
N PRO A 273 -2.97 -20.31 3.70
CA PRO A 273 -2.15 -20.26 4.91
C PRO A 273 -0.73 -20.81 4.74
#